data_AF-A0A6B0SNC9-F1
#
_entry.id   AF-A0A6B0SNC9-F1
#
_cell.length_a   1.000
_cell.length_b   1.000
_cell.length_c   1.000
_cell.angle_alpha   90.00
_cell.angle_beta   90.00
_cell.angle_gamma   90.00
#
_symmetry.space_group_name_H-M   'P 1'
#
loop_
_entity.id
_entity.type
_entity.pdbx_description
1 polymer ?
#
loop_
_entity_poly.entity_id
_entity_poly.type
_entity_poly.pdbx_seq_one_letter_code
_entity_poly.pdbx_strand_id
1 'polypeptide(L)'
;MHDGHADAMSVLVERGVCDTEQADDYALTLRSKLLFYAVGLVGFFSYQIFVIGVDTVLQVQGIAGVAFTFLLLPGCYLPVAIDFISEYMTLHILIPHWLSRGDVGLFFFDPQNMGGFQPIGNLLKNSYYFYTGGLLLYLIFFYGLFVTPIQGSVSNAPGVAEATMFSGLWLFGLLTISYSMYKIHKIMKSERKAQLRTIEREIHDLIDNPHDISNAEIPDQDQLDALEYRLGQIQATSEYPTTFTMWTQIGISVLLPQILQLTLQATI
;
A
#
# COMPACT_ATOMS: atom_id res chain seq x y z
N MET A 1 8.64 -12.90 -1.72
CA MET A 1 8.34 -11.66 -0.94
C MET A 1 9.58 -11.16 -0.22
N HIS A 2 10.45 -12.06 0.25
CA HIS A 2 11.70 -11.72 0.92
C HIS A 2 12.61 -10.81 0.08
N ASP A 3 12.82 -11.13 -1.20
CA ASP A 3 13.74 -10.37 -2.06
C ASP A 3 13.27 -8.92 -2.33
N GLY A 4 12.00 -8.73 -2.71
CA GLY A 4 11.47 -7.38 -2.98
C GLY A 4 11.31 -6.51 -1.73
N HIS A 5 11.11 -7.11 -0.55
CA HIS A 5 11.12 -6.40 0.72
C HIS A 5 12.56 -6.03 1.11
N ALA A 6 13.51 -6.95 0.95
CA ALA A 6 14.93 -6.69 1.21
C ALA A 6 15.49 -5.58 0.30
N ASP A 7 15.14 -5.58 -0.99
CA ASP A 7 15.56 -4.55 -1.95
C ASP A 7 14.94 -3.18 -1.64
N ALA A 8 13.68 -3.13 -1.23
CA ALA A 8 13.07 -1.87 -0.83
C ALA A 8 13.64 -1.36 0.49
N MET A 9 13.93 -2.25 1.44
CA MET A 9 14.53 -1.88 2.71
C MET A 9 15.99 -1.45 2.56
N SER A 10 16.77 -2.08 1.68
CA SER A 10 18.14 -1.66 1.40
C SER A 10 18.18 -0.26 0.83
N VAL A 11 17.24 0.10 -0.06
CA VAL A 11 17.09 1.47 -0.58
C VAL A 11 16.73 2.46 0.53
N LEU A 12 15.86 2.08 1.46
CA LEU A 12 15.49 2.95 2.59
C LEU A 12 16.67 3.17 3.56
N VAL A 13 17.46 2.12 3.81
CA VAL A 13 18.67 2.17 4.65
C VAL A 13 19.78 2.98 3.98
N GLU A 14 20.07 2.72 2.70
CA GLU A 14 21.07 3.46 1.92
C GLU A 14 20.79 4.97 1.90
N ARG A 15 19.50 5.32 1.88
CA ARG A 15 19.05 6.72 1.86
C ARG A 15 18.95 7.37 3.24
N GLY A 16 19.41 6.70 4.30
CA GLY A 16 19.40 7.24 5.66
C GLY A 16 18.01 7.56 6.21
N VAL A 17 16.96 7.01 5.58
CA VAL A 17 15.58 7.12 6.07
C VAL A 17 15.42 6.28 7.34
N CYS A 18 16.27 5.27 7.47
CA CYS A 18 16.11 4.11 8.32
C CYS A 18 17.49 3.55 8.75
N ASP A 19 17.76 3.39 10.04
CA ASP A 19 18.92 2.60 10.49
C ASP A 19 18.65 1.09 10.37
N THR A 20 19.68 0.26 10.18
CA THR A 20 19.54 -1.21 10.12
C THR A 20 18.93 -1.80 11.38
N GLU A 21 19.08 -1.16 12.54
CA GLU A 21 18.46 -1.56 13.80
C GLU A 21 16.97 -1.17 13.86
N GLN A 22 16.57 -0.12 13.15
CA GLN A 22 15.17 0.28 12.99
C GLN A 22 14.44 -0.52 11.90
N ALA A 23 15.18 -1.20 11.01
CA ALA A 23 14.66 -2.10 9.98
C ALA A 23 13.76 -3.22 10.53
N ASP A 24 14.14 -3.81 11.66
CA ASP A 24 13.35 -4.83 12.37
C ASP A 24 12.24 -4.20 13.24
N ASP A 25 12.36 -2.93 13.62
CA ASP A 25 11.40 -2.19 14.45
C ASP A 25 10.31 -1.45 13.63
N TYR A 26 10.28 -1.67 12.30
CA TYR A 26 9.26 -1.11 11.40
C TYR A 26 7.90 -1.81 11.48
N ALA A 27 7.80 -2.90 12.23
CA ALA A 27 6.51 -3.41 12.65
C ALA A 27 5.82 -2.35 13.54
N LEU A 28 4.50 -2.17 13.37
CA LEU A 28 3.73 -1.34 14.29
C LEU A 28 4.08 -1.69 15.74
N THR A 29 4.26 -0.64 16.57
CA THR A 29 4.64 -0.83 17.97
C THR A 29 3.75 -1.88 18.65
N LEU A 30 4.29 -2.62 19.62
CA LEU A 30 3.52 -3.62 20.36
C LEU A 30 2.19 -3.04 20.88
N ARG A 31 2.18 -1.77 21.30
CA ARG A 31 0.97 -1.05 21.73
C ARG A 31 -0.06 -0.91 20.61
N SER A 32 0.37 -0.56 19.40
CA SER A 32 -0.50 -0.49 18.23
C SER A 32 -1.03 -1.87 17.83
N LYS A 33 -0.19 -2.91 17.86
CA LYS A 33 -0.64 -4.30 17.61
C LYS A 33 -1.66 -4.77 18.65
N LEU A 34 -1.43 -4.48 19.93
CA LEU A 34 -2.39 -4.77 21.00
C LEU A 34 -3.69 -3.99 20.85
N LEU A 35 -3.63 -2.74 20.37
CA LEU A 35 -4.82 -1.95 20.06
C LEU A 35 -5.62 -2.59 18.91
N PHE A 36 -4.96 -2.98 17.81
CA PHE A 36 -5.60 -3.71 16.72
C PHE A 36 -6.20 -5.03 17.19
N TYR A 37 -5.51 -5.74 18.09
CA TYR A 37 -6.02 -6.95 18.72
C TYR A 37 -7.29 -6.69 19.53
N ALA A 38 -7.27 -5.68 20.41
CA ALA A 38 -8.43 -5.33 21.21
C ALA A 38 -9.62 -4.91 20.35
N VAL A 39 -9.39 -4.08 19.33
CA VAL A 39 -10.44 -3.64 18.38
C VAL A 39 -10.99 -4.82 17.59
N GLY A 40 -10.10 -5.68 17.06
CA GLY A 40 -10.50 -6.89 16.32
C GLY A 40 -11.30 -7.86 17.18
N LEU A 41 -10.91 -8.03 18.45
CA LEU A 41 -11.60 -8.90 19.41
C LEU A 41 -12.99 -8.34 19.78
N VAL A 42 -13.08 -7.03 20.03
CA VAL A 42 -14.37 -6.34 20.26
C VAL A 42 -15.27 -6.47 19.03
N GLY A 43 -14.75 -6.22 17.84
CA GLY A 43 -15.49 -6.37 16.58
C GLY A 43 -15.97 -7.81 16.37
N PHE A 44 -15.09 -8.79 16.58
CA PHE A 44 -15.41 -10.21 16.46
C PHE A 44 -16.53 -10.63 17.42
N PHE A 45 -16.39 -10.36 18.71
CA PHE A 45 -17.43 -10.74 19.68
C PHE A 45 -18.73 -9.98 19.48
N SER A 46 -18.67 -8.70 19.09
CA SER A 46 -19.86 -7.92 18.75
C SER A 46 -20.60 -8.55 17.56
N TYR A 47 -19.87 -8.96 16.52
CA TYR A 47 -20.45 -9.67 15.38
C TYR A 47 -21.11 -10.99 15.77
N GLN A 48 -20.43 -11.81 16.59
CA GLN A 48 -20.98 -13.09 17.04
C GLN A 48 -22.24 -12.92 17.90
N ILE A 49 -22.27 -11.91 18.77
CA ILE A 49 -23.38 -11.69 19.70
C ILE A 49 -24.58 -11.03 19.01
N PHE A 50 -24.35 -9.98 18.20
CA PHE A 50 -25.42 -9.15 17.66
C PHE A 50 -25.88 -9.54 16.25
N VAL A 51 -25.03 -10.19 15.45
CA VAL A 51 -25.37 -10.57 14.06
C VAL A 51 -25.73 -12.06 13.98
N ILE A 52 -24.87 -12.93 14.50
CA ILE A 52 -25.12 -14.38 14.44
C ILE A 52 -26.05 -14.83 15.56
N GLY A 53 -25.83 -14.37 16.79
CA GLY A 53 -26.56 -14.81 17.97
C GLY A 53 -25.92 -16.05 18.60
N VAL A 54 -25.64 -15.97 19.91
CA VAL A 54 -25.01 -17.05 20.68
C VAL A 54 -25.90 -18.29 20.73
N ASP A 55 -27.21 -18.07 20.80
CA ASP A 55 -28.25 -19.09 20.78
C ASP A 55 -28.26 -19.87 19.45
N THR A 56 -28.11 -19.17 18.33
CA THR A 56 -28.01 -19.80 17.00
C THR A 56 -26.78 -20.70 16.89
N VAL A 57 -25.61 -20.24 17.36
CA VAL A 57 -24.39 -21.06 17.39
C VAL A 57 -24.57 -22.30 18.27
N LEU A 58 -25.20 -22.15 19.44
CA LEU A 58 -25.45 -23.25 20.36
C LEU A 58 -26.43 -24.28 19.78
N GLN A 59 -27.49 -23.84 19.08
CA GLN A 59 -28.48 -24.72 18.46
C GLN A 59 -27.92 -25.49 17.27
N VAL A 60 -27.08 -24.85 16.44
CA VAL A 60 -26.56 -25.44 15.20
C VAL A 60 -25.30 -26.27 15.47
N GLN A 61 -24.39 -25.79 16.30
CA GLN A 61 -23.06 -26.39 16.49
C GLN A 61 -22.84 -26.99 17.89
N GLY A 62 -23.81 -26.82 18.81
CA GLY A 62 -23.72 -27.30 20.18
C GLY A 62 -22.66 -26.59 21.02
N ILE A 63 -22.42 -27.11 22.22
CA ILE A 63 -21.45 -26.54 23.18
C ILE A 63 -20.02 -26.56 22.62
N ALA A 64 -19.67 -27.60 21.87
CA ALA A 64 -18.37 -27.70 21.20
C ALA A 64 -18.17 -26.59 20.16
N GLY A 65 -19.20 -26.28 19.37
CA GLY A 65 -19.18 -25.17 18.42
C GLY A 65 -19.08 -23.81 19.07
N VAL A 66 -19.76 -23.60 20.20
CA VAL A 66 -19.59 -22.36 20.99
C VAL A 66 -18.14 -22.21 21.48
N ALA A 67 -17.55 -23.27 22.05
CA ALA A 67 -16.15 -23.23 22.47
C ALA A 67 -15.20 -22.96 21.29
N PHE A 68 -15.46 -23.59 20.14
CA PHE A 68 -14.68 -23.36 18.93
C PHE A 68 -14.80 -21.91 18.43
N THR A 69 -16.01 -21.38 18.25
CA THR A 69 -16.25 -20.03 17.73
C THR A 69 -15.77 -18.93 18.66
N PHE A 70 -15.96 -19.08 19.98
CA PHE A 70 -15.64 -18.00 20.93
C PHE A 70 -14.21 -18.08 21.50
N LEU A 71 -13.56 -19.24 21.48
CA LEU A 71 -12.21 -19.41 22.05
C LEU A 71 -11.15 -19.69 20.97
N LEU A 72 -11.35 -20.74 20.17
CA LEU A 72 -10.34 -21.21 19.22
C LEU A 72 -10.27 -20.33 17.97
N LEU A 73 -11.42 -19.98 17.40
CA LEU A 73 -11.49 -19.19 16.17
C LEU A 73 -10.80 -17.82 16.31
N PRO A 74 -11.12 -16.96 17.30
CA PRO A 74 -10.42 -15.68 17.47
C PRO A 74 -8.96 -15.89 17.87
N GLY A 75 -8.63 -16.93 18.64
CA GLY A 75 -7.26 -17.24 19.02
C GLY A 75 -6.35 -17.62 17.84
N CYS A 76 -6.90 -18.25 16.80
CA CYS A 76 -6.14 -18.64 15.61
C CYS A 76 -6.17 -17.55 14.52
N TYR A 77 -7.35 -16.99 14.22
CA TYR A 77 -7.53 -16.11 13.07
C TYR A 77 -7.09 -14.67 13.35
N LEU A 78 -7.40 -14.10 14.52
CA LEU A 78 -7.10 -12.68 14.79
C LEU A 78 -5.60 -12.39 14.79
N PRO A 79 -4.70 -13.19 15.40
CA PRO A 79 -3.27 -12.92 15.34
C PRO A 79 -2.75 -12.83 13.90
N VAL A 80 -3.16 -13.77 13.04
CA VAL A 80 -2.78 -13.79 11.63
C VAL A 80 -3.30 -12.54 10.91
N ALA A 81 -4.57 -12.17 11.14
CA ALA A 81 -5.15 -10.97 10.55
C ALA A 81 -4.45 -9.69 11.01
N ILE A 82 -4.00 -9.63 12.27
CA ILE A 82 -3.34 -8.45 12.84
C ILE A 82 -1.92 -8.30 12.31
N ASP A 83 -1.17 -9.38 12.18
CA ASP A 83 0.15 -9.30 11.56
C ASP A 83 0.03 -8.85 10.10
N PHE A 84 -0.97 -9.37 9.38
CA PHE A 84 -1.27 -8.93 8.02
C PHE A 84 -1.63 -7.44 7.94
N ILE A 85 -2.59 -6.98 8.74
CA ILE A 85 -3.00 -5.57 8.79
C ILE A 85 -1.81 -4.69 9.21
N SER A 86 -1.01 -5.16 10.16
CA SER A 86 0.14 -4.43 10.65
C SER A 86 1.15 -4.19 9.53
N GLU A 87 1.54 -5.25 8.83
CA GLU A 87 2.49 -5.15 7.72
C GLU A 87 1.94 -4.24 6.61
N TYR A 88 0.67 -4.43 6.24
CA TYR A 88 0.00 -3.59 5.26
C TYR A 88 0.02 -2.10 5.64
N MET A 89 -0.27 -1.79 6.89
CA MET A 89 -0.28 -0.42 7.41
C MET A 89 1.11 0.20 7.47
N THR A 90 2.13 -0.59 7.83
CA THR A 90 3.52 -0.16 7.75
C THR A 90 3.88 0.27 6.33
N LEU A 91 3.55 -0.57 5.35
CA LEU A 91 3.90 -0.33 3.95
C LEU A 91 3.17 0.88 3.34
N HIS A 92 1.86 1.03 3.60
CA HIS A 92 1.06 2.05 2.93
C HIS A 92 0.95 3.38 3.70
N ILE A 93 1.25 3.41 5.00
CA ILE A 93 1.11 4.63 5.81
C ILE A 93 2.44 5.07 6.39
N LEU A 94 3.14 4.19 7.09
CA LEU A 94 4.37 4.56 7.82
C LEU A 94 5.51 4.86 6.85
N ILE A 95 5.79 3.98 5.89
CA ILE A 95 6.88 4.18 4.91
C ILE A 95 6.71 5.49 4.13
N PRO A 96 5.55 5.79 3.49
CA PRO A 96 5.36 7.07 2.79
C PRO A 96 5.46 8.28 3.71
N HIS A 97 5.07 8.14 4.97
CA HIS A 97 5.18 9.20 5.96
C HIS A 97 6.65 9.47 6.36
N TRP A 98 7.45 8.43 6.58
CA TRP A 98 8.88 8.56 6.87
C TRP A 98 9.64 9.12 5.68
N LEU A 99 9.37 8.61 4.47
CA LEU A 99 9.89 9.17 3.22
C LEU A 99 9.59 10.67 3.09
N SER A 100 8.44 11.13 3.60
CA SER A 100 8.09 12.56 3.55
C SER A 100 8.81 13.43 4.59
N ARG A 101 9.46 12.81 5.58
CA ARG A 101 10.22 13.50 6.63
C ARG A 101 11.73 13.40 6.43
N GLY A 102 12.20 12.35 5.77
CA GLY A 102 13.59 12.20 5.37
C GLY A 102 13.92 13.04 4.14
N ASP A 103 15.19 13.42 4.00
CA ASP A 103 15.72 14.02 2.78
C ASP A 103 16.07 12.91 1.78
N VAL A 104 15.02 12.34 1.17
CA VAL A 104 15.13 11.16 0.33
C VAL A 104 15.38 11.59 -1.11
N GLY A 105 16.62 12.00 -1.38
CA GLY A 105 17.04 12.45 -2.71
C GLY A 105 16.68 11.45 -3.82
N LEU A 106 16.37 11.97 -5.01
CA LEU A 106 16.10 11.16 -6.20
C LEU A 106 17.40 10.75 -6.89
N PHE A 107 17.48 9.48 -7.28
CA PHE A 107 18.57 8.99 -8.14
C PHE A 107 18.23 9.23 -9.61
N PHE A 108 18.65 10.38 -10.17
CA PHE A 108 18.29 10.79 -11.54
C PHE A 108 19.00 9.99 -12.64
N PHE A 109 20.07 9.25 -12.34
CA PHE A 109 20.76 8.36 -13.27
C PHE A 109 20.18 6.93 -13.27
N ASP A 110 18.96 6.77 -12.74
CA ASP A 110 18.23 5.52 -12.76
C ASP A 110 17.88 5.14 -14.22
N PRO A 111 18.30 3.97 -14.73
CA PRO A 111 17.97 3.54 -16.10
C PRO A 111 16.47 3.40 -16.36
N GLN A 112 15.66 3.30 -15.29
CA GLN A 112 14.19 3.21 -15.39
C GLN A 112 13.49 4.55 -15.20
N ASN A 113 14.24 5.63 -14.98
CA ASN A 113 13.73 6.98 -14.77
C ASN A 113 12.74 7.08 -13.60
N MET A 114 12.88 6.25 -12.55
CA MET A 114 11.98 6.28 -11.38
C MET A 114 12.64 6.93 -10.15
N GLY A 115 13.77 7.61 -10.32
CA GLY A 115 14.48 8.24 -9.21
C GLY A 115 15.01 7.21 -8.18
N GLY A 116 15.15 5.94 -8.58
CA GLY A 116 15.46 4.81 -7.70
C GLY A 116 14.33 4.40 -6.75
N PHE A 117 13.10 4.88 -6.95
CA PHE A 117 11.93 4.47 -6.16
C PHE A 117 11.23 3.22 -6.69
N GLN A 118 11.73 2.61 -7.76
CA GLN A 118 11.13 1.40 -8.35
C GLN A 118 10.97 0.25 -7.33
N PRO A 119 11.92 -0.04 -6.41
CA PRO A 119 11.73 -1.09 -5.41
C PRO A 119 10.55 -0.81 -4.47
N ILE A 120 10.42 0.45 -4.01
CA ILE A 120 9.29 0.91 -3.18
C ILE A 120 7.98 0.76 -3.96
N GLY A 121 7.97 1.16 -5.22
CA GLY A 121 6.82 1.00 -6.11
C GLY A 121 6.38 -0.46 -6.26
N ASN A 122 7.32 -1.37 -6.47
CA ASN A 122 7.07 -2.80 -6.56
C ASN A 122 6.57 -3.39 -5.23
N LEU A 123 7.08 -2.92 -4.10
CA LEU A 123 6.62 -3.34 -2.77
C LEU A 123 5.17 -2.94 -2.51
N LEU A 124 4.79 -1.70 -2.85
CA LEU A 124 3.42 -1.22 -2.74
C LEU A 124 2.46 -1.98 -3.66
N LYS A 125 2.90 -2.33 -4.87
CA LYS A 125 2.12 -3.19 -5.78
C LYS A 125 1.90 -4.58 -5.17
N ASN A 126 2.95 -5.21 -4.67
CA ASN A 126 2.87 -6.58 -4.17
C ASN A 126 1.99 -6.67 -2.92
N SER A 127 2.19 -5.76 -1.96
CA SER A 127 1.36 -5.66 -0.75
C SER A 127 -0.11 -5.46 -1.08
N TYR A 128 -0.39 -4.66 -2.12
CA TYR A 128 -1.74 -4.53 -2.63
C TYR A 128 -2.31 -5.84 -3.19
N TYR A 129 -1.56 -6.61 -3.99
CA TYR A 129 -2.06 -7.91 -4.46
C TYR A 129 -2.36 -8.89 -3.32
N PHE A 130 -1.54 -8.88 -2.27
CA PHE A 130 -1.84 -9.63 -1.06
C PHE A 130 -3.12 -9.16 -0.38
N TYR A 131 -3.33 -7.84 -0.28
CA TYR A 131 -4.56 -7.26 0.25
C TYR A 131 -5.81 -7.70 -0.54
N THR A 132 -5.76 -7.62 -1.86
CA THR A 132 -6.81 -8.10 -2.75
C THR A 132 -7.03 -9.60 -2.59
N GLY A 133 -5.97 -10.39 -2.45
CA GLY A 133 -6.06 -11.83 -2.13
C GLY A 133 -6.79 -12.09 -0.81
N GLY A 134 -6.52 -11.27 0.22
CA GLY A 134 -7.24 -11.31 1.50
C GLY A 134 -8.74 -11.00 1.35
N LEU A 135 -9.09 -9.99 0.56
CA LEU A 135 -10.50 -9.70 0.22
C LEU A 135 -11.17 -10.86 -0.53
N LEU A 136 -10.47 -11.50 -1.46
CA LEU A 136 -11.00 -12.67 -2.16
C LEU A 136 -11.18 -13.86 -1.23
N LEU A 137 -10.24 -14.10 -0.31
CA LEU A 137 -10.36 -15.14 0.71
C LEU A 137 -11.55 -14.86 1.64
N TYR A 138 -11.79 -13.60 2.00
CA TYR A 138 -12.99 -13.18 2.71
C TYR A 138 -14.26 -13.56 1.94
N LEU A 139 -14.33 -13.28 0.64
CA LEU A 139 -15.49 -13.68 -0.18
C LEU A 139 -15.67 -15.19 -0.22
N ILE A 140 -14.59 -15.95 -0.39
CA ILE A 140 -14.65 -17.42 -0.37
C ILE A 140 -15.15 -17.92 0.99
N PHE A 141 -14.66 -17.34 2.09
CA PHE A 141 -15.02 -17.75 3.43
C PHE A 141 -16.49 -17.49 3.75
N PHE A 142 -17.00 -16.28 3.46
CA PHE A 142 -18.37 -15.90 3.79
C PHE A 142 -19.39 -16.33 2.73
N TYR A 143 -19.08 -16.21 1.44
CA TYR A 143 -20.00 -16.47 0.34
C TYR A 143 -19.78 -17.84 -0.34
N GLY A 144 -18.56 -18.40 -0.29
CA GLY A 144 -18.20 -19.60 -1.05
C GLY A 144 -19.04 -20.84 -0.73
N LEU A 145 -19.45 -21.02 0.53
CA LEU A 145 -20.33 -22.11 0.95
C LEU A 145 -21.77 -21.99 0.42
N PHE A 146 -22.21 -20.79 0.04
CA PHE A 146 -23.58 -20.55 -0.48
C PHE A 146 -23.69 -20.73 -1.98
N VAL A 147 -22.60 -20.55 -2.72
CA VAL A 147 -22.52 -20.78 -4.17
C VAL A 147 -22.09 -22.21 -4.54
N THR A 148 -21.70 -23.03 -3.56
CA THR A 148 -21.33 -24.44 -3.79
C THR A 148 -22.45 -25.39 -3.35
N PRO A 149 -22.63 -26.56 -4.00
CA PRO A 149 -23.66 -27.54 -3.63
C PRO A 149 -23.42 -28.23 -2.27
N ILE A 150 -22.35 -27.86 -1.55
CA ILE A 150 -21.91 -28.48 -0.30
C ILE A 150 -22.57 -27.72 0.87
N GLN A 151 -23.90 -27.62 0.84
CA GLN A 151 -24.70 -26.96 1.87
C GLN A 151 -24.82 -27.86 3.11
N GLY A 152 -23.69 -28.08 3.80
CA GLY A 152 -23.72 -28.66 5.14
C GLY A 152 -24.20 -27.63 6.15
N SER A 153 -25.48 -27.68 6.55
CA SER A 153 -26.03 -27.05 7.77
C SER A 153 -25.60 -25.61 8.07
N VAL A 154 -25.50 -24.73 7.06
CA VAL A 154 -25.22 -23.30 7.27
C VAL A 154 -26.56 -22.58 7.39
N SER A 155 -26.87 -22.01 8.56
CA SER A 155 -28.24 -21.55 8.85
C SER A 155 -28.58 -20.17 8.30
N ASN A 156 -27.61 -19.31 7.98
CA ASN A 156 -27.86 -17.91 7.57
C ASN A 156 -27.00 -17.51 6.38
N ALA A 157 -27.63 -17.09 5.28
CA ALA A 157 -26.94 -16.47 4.14
C ALA A 157 -26.24 -15.17 4.55
N PRO A 158 -25.12 -14.78 3.90
CA PRO A 158 -24.42 -13.55 4.19
C PRO A 158 -25.34 -12.36 3.97
N GLY A 159 -25.50 -11.53 5.00
CA GLY A 159 -26.44 -10.42 5.02
C GLY A 159 -25.80 -9.06 4.78
N VAL A 160 -26.52 -8.03 5.23
CA VAL A 160 -26.08 -6.63 5.13
C VAL A 160 -24.80 -6.38 5.93
N ALA A 161 -24.60 -7.08 7.05
CA ALA A 161 -23.42 -6.90 7.90
C ALA A 161 -22.13 -7.30 7.16
N GLU A 162 -22.11 -8.46 6.52
CA GLU A 162 -20.99 -8.99 5.77
C GLU A 162 -20.69 -8.14 4.53
N ALA A 163 -21.74 -7.70 3.82
CA ALA A 163 -21.61 -6.80 2.68
C ALA A 163 -21.05 -5.43 3.09
N THR A 164 -21.50 -4.90 4.23
CA THR A 164 -21.02 -3.62 4.78
C THR A 164 -19.57 -3.73 5.22
N MET A 165 -19.21 -4.80 5.93
CA MET A 165 -17.84 -5.03 6.38
C MET A 165 -16.89 -5.22 5.20
N PHE A 166 -17.30 -5.99 4.18
CA PHE A 166 -16.53 -6.14 2.96
C PHE A 166 -16.31 -4.81 2.23
N SER A 167 -17.38 -4.04 2.03
CA SER A 167 -17.30 -2.73 1.35
C SER A 167 -16.44 -1.75 2.15
N GLY A 168 -16.51 -1.80 3.47
CA GLY A 168 -15.67 -1.00 4.36
C GLY A 168 -14.19 -1.37 4.25
N LEU A 169 -13.86 -2.67 4.24
CA LEU A 169 -12.49 -3.15 4.02
C LEU A 169 -11.99 -2.75 2.63
N TRP A 170 -12.77 -3.04 1.58
CA TRP A 170 -12.44 -2.65 0.21
C TRP A 170 -12.14 -1.15 0.09
N LEU A 171 -13.01 -0.29 0.63
CA LEU A 171 -12.82 1.15 0.60
C LEU A 171 -11.58 1.56 1.41
N PHE A 172 -11.34 0.94 2.56
CA PHE A 172 -10.15 1.18 3.36
C PHE A 172 -8.88 0.91 2.56
N GLY A 173 -8.77 -0.26 1.91
CA GLY A 173 -7.63 -0.60 1.06
C GLY A 173 -7.43 0.38 -0.10
N LEU A 174 -8.51 0.81 -0.75
CA LEU A 174 -8.46 1.81 -1.82
C LEU A 174 -7.91 3.16 -1.30
N LEU A 175 -8.38 3.61 -0.14
CA LEU A 175 -7.97 4.88 0.46
C LEU A 175 -6.50 4.84 0.91
N THR A 176 -6.05 3.75 1.54
CA THR A 176 -4.65 3.60 1.99
C THR A 176 -3.67 3.58 0.83
N ILE A 177 -4.00 2.89 -0.26
CA ILE A 177 -3.15 2.87 -1.46
C ILE A 177 -3.09 4.24 -2.11
N SER A 178 -4.26 4.87 -2.30
CA SER A 178 -4.35 6.22 -2.86
C SER A 178 -3.52 7.21 -2.04
N TYR A 179 -3.59 7.12 -0.70
CA TYR A 179 -2.77 7.92 0.20
C TYR A 179 -1.27 7.67 0.02
N SER A 180 -0.83 6.40 0.04
CA SER A 180 0.58 6.03 -0.12
C SER A 180 1.16 6.58 -1.42
N MET A 181 0.37 6.49 -2.49
CA MET A 181 0.76 6.91 -3.83
C MET A 181 0.83 8.43 -3.95
N TYR A 182 -0.20 9.11 -3.45
CA TYR A 182 -0.22 10.56 -3.41
C TYR A 182 0.99 11.12 -2.64
N LYS A 183 1.34 10.52 -1.50
CA LYS A 183 2.50 10.92 -0.70
C LYS A 183 3.80 10.77 -1.45
N ILE A 184 4.06 9.62 -2.06
CA ILE A 184 5.30 9.38 -2.81
C ILE A 184 5.37 10.28 -4.04
N HIS A 185 4.27 10.42 -4.78
CA HIS A 185 4.19 11.35 -5.91
C HIS A 185 4.57 12.77 -5.51
N LYS A 186 4.04 13.25 -4.37
CA LYS A 186 4.33 14.59 -3.86
C LYS A 186 5.82 14.77 -3.55
N ILE A 187 6.47 13.77 -2.95
CA ILE A 187 7.90 13.79 -2.62
C ILE A 187 8.74 13.83 -3.91
N MET A 188 8.50 12.90 -4.84
CA MET A 188 9.24 12.84 -6.10
C MET A 188 9.07 14.13 -6.91
N LYS A 189 7.86 14.68 -6.93
CA LYS A 189 7.57 15.95 -7.60
C LYS A 189 8.29 17.14 -6.96
N SER A 190 8.34 17.21 -5.63
CA SER A 190 9.06 18.31 -4.95
C SER A 190 10.56 18.24 -5.19
N GLU A 191 11.15 17.04 -5.08
CA GLU A 191 12.58 16.82 -5.29
C GLU A 191 12.99 17.12 -6.73
N ARG A 192 12.26 16.57 -7.70
CA ARG A 192 12.50 16.83 -9.12
C ARG A 192 12.45 18.34 -9.42
N LYS A 193 11.47 19.05 -8.86
CA LYS A 193 11.33 20.49 -9.06
C LYS A 193 12.43 21.30 -8.36
N ALA A 194 12.88 20.87 -7.19
CA ALA A 194 13.97 21.52 -6.47
C ALA A 194 15.28 21.41 -7.26
N GLN A 195 15.59 20.21 -7.75
CA GLN A 195 16.80 19.94 -8.52
C GLN A 195 16.77 20.59 -9.90
N LEU A 196 15.61 20.59 -10.57
CA LEU A 196 15.40 21.32 -11.82
C LEU A 196 15.74 22.81 -11.67
N ARG A 197 15.24 23.44 -10.60
CA ARG A 197 15.53 24.86 -10.30
C ARG A 197 16.98 25.12 -9.93
N THR A 198 17.70 24.14 -9.39
CA THR A 198 19.13 24.28 -9.09
C THR A 198 19.93 24.28 -10.38
N ILE A 199 19.69 23.32 -11.28
CA ILE A 199 20.36 23.28 -12.58
C ILE A 199 19.99 24.49 -13.46
N GLU A 200 18.72 24.92 -13.47
CA GLU A 200 18.31 26.13 -14.19
C GLU A 200 19.06 27.39 -13.69
N ARG A 201 19.33 27.48 -12.38
CA ARG A 201 20.14 28.58 -11.81
C ARG A 201 21.61 28.45 -12.19
N GLU A 202 22.18 27.25 -12.12
CA GLU A 202 23.58 27.03 -12.53
C GLU A 202 23.80 27.38 -14.02
N ILE A 203 22.85 27.03 -14.90
CA ILE A 203 22.89 27.43 -16.32
C ILE A 203 22.76 28.94 -16.46
N HIS A 204 21.83 29.56 -15.71
CA HIS A 204 21.62 31.01 -15.75
C HIS A 204 22.85 31.80 -15.27
N ASP A 205 23.54 31.31 -14.25
CA ASP A 205 24.73 31.94 -13.67
C ASP A 205 25.99 31.73 -14.53
N LEU A 206 26.00 30.70 -15.40
CA LEU A 206 27.11 30.39 -16.30
C LEU A 206 27.11 31.25 -17.59
N ILE A 207 25.93 31.69 -18.04
CA ILE A 207 25.76 32.43 -19.30
C ILE A 207 25.81 33.93 -19.02
N ASP A 208 26.76 34.65 -19.63
CA ASP A 208 26.77 36.11 -19.61
C ASP A 208 25.66 36.67 -20.53
N ASN A 209 24.84 37.60 -20.02
CA ASN A 209 23.62 38.10 -20.68
C ASN A 209 22.62 37.01 -21.09
N PRO A 210 22.06 36.23 -20.14
CA PRO A 210 21.21 35.06 -20.41
C PRO A 210 19.85 35.41 -21.08
N HIS A 211 19.51 36.69 -21.18
CA HIS A 211 18.27 37.17 -21.80
C HIS A 211 18.44 37.71 -23.22
N ASP A 212 19.68 37.82 -23.72
CA ASP A 212 19.98 38.31 -25.07
C ASP A 212 20.66 37.20 -25.89
N ILE A 213 19.85 36.42 -26.62
CA ILE A 213 20.29 35.31 -27.48
C ILE A 213 21.32 35.77 -28.54
N SER A 214 21.32 37.06 -28.89
CA SER A 214 22.21 37.60 -29.91
C SER A 214 23.62 37.94 -29.41
N ASN A 215 23.78 38.15 -28.10
CA ASN A 215 25.05 38.53 -27.45
C ASN A 215 25.43 37.62 -26.26
N ALA A 216 24.78 36.46 -26.14
CA ALA A 216 25.11 35.50 -25.09
C ALA A 216 26.52 34.93 -25.32
N GLU A 217 27.43 35.22 -24.40
CA GLU A 217 28.78 34.66 -24.42
C GLU A 217 28.78 33.46 -23.48
N ILE A 218 29.16 32.29 -24.00
CA ILE A 218 29.24 31.03 -23.24
C ILE A 218 30.72 30.85 -22.87
N PRO A 219 31.14 31.14 -21.63
CA PRO A 219 32.55 31.13 -21.26
C PRO A 219 33.13 29.71 -21.21
N ASP A 220 32.28 28.71 -20.90
CA ASP A 220 32.67 27.31 -20.74
C ASP A 220 31.59 26.38 -21.34
N GLN A 221 31.83 25.94 -22.58
CA GLN A 221 30.91 25.08 -23.34
C GLN A 221 30.82 23.67 -22.75
N ASP A 222 31.92 23.13 -22.22
CA ASP A 222 31.95 21.77 -21.65
C ASP A 222 31.09 21.72 -20.36
N GLN A 223 31.11 22.78 -19.55
CA GLN A 223 30.24 22.90 -18.38
C GLN A 223 28.77 23.03 -18.77
N LEU A 224 28.45 23.80 -19.82
CA LEU A 224 27.08 23.94 -20.31
C LEU A 224 26.52 22.58 -20.79
N ASP A 225 27.27 21.85 -21.62
CA ASP A 225 26.88 20.54 -22.13
C ASP A 225 26.63 19.53 -20.98
N ALA A 226 27.46 19.58 -19.93
CA ALA A 226 27.27 18.75 -18.74
C ALA A 226 26.00 19.11 -17.96
N LEU A 227 25.66 20.40 -17.86
CA LEU A 227 24.43 20.87 -17.20
C LEU A 227 23.19 20.53 -18.03
N GLU A 228 23.23 20.69 -19.34
CA GLU A 228 22.16 20.30 -20.25
C GLU A 228 21.90 18.78 -20.20
N TYR A 229 22.97 17.98 -20.15
CA TYR A 229 22.84 16.53 -19.96
C TYR A 229 22.14 16.18 -18.64
N ARG A 230 22.54 16.81 -17.52
CA ARG A 230 21.90 16.62 -16.21
C ARG A 230 20.44 17.09 -16.22
N LEU A 231 20.16 18.22 -16.85
CA LEU A 231 18.81 18.76 -17.04
C LEU A 231 17.93 17.73 -17.76
N GLY A 232 18.44 17.14 -18.84
CA GLY A 232 17.77 16.07 -19.58
C GLY A 232 17.41 14.87 -18.69
N GLN A 233 18.33 14.42 -17.84
CA GLN A 233 18.08 13.30 -16.90
C GLN A 233 17.00 13.63 -15.86
N ILE A 234 17.05 14.84 -15.28
CA ILE A 234 16.04 15.30 -14.30
C ILE A 234 14.66 15.40 -14.97
N GLN A 235 14.61 15.91 -16.20
CA GLN A 235 13.37 16.03 -16.95
C GLN A 235 12.78 14.67 -17.34
N ALA A 236 13.62 13.71 -17.71
CA ALA A 236 13.23 12.34 -18.05
C ALA A 236 12.73 11.54 -16.84
N THR A 237 13.17 11.89 -15.63
CA THR A 237 12.75 11.22 -14.40
C THR A 237 11.25 11.43 -14.11
N SER A 238 10.55 10.31 -13.90
CA SER A 238 9.14 10.21 -13.55
C SER A 238 8.84 10.81 -12.17
N GLU A 239 7.64 11.37 -12.00
CA GLU A 239 7.11 11.81 -10.70
C GLU A 239 6.34 10.69 -9.97
N TYR A 240 6.38 9.47 -10.48
CA TYR A 240 5.72 8.30 -9.89
C TYR A 240 6.72 7.14 -9.73
N PRO A 241 6.60 6.35 -8.64
CA PRO A 241 7.53 5.27 -8.32
C PRO A 241 7.26 4.00 -9.14
N THR A 242 6.28 4.02 -10.04
CA THR A 242 5.85 2.89 -10.87
C THR A 242 5.31 3.39 -12.21
N THR A 243 5.23 2.49 -13.19
CA THR A 243 4.71 2.82 -14.52
C THR A 243 3.18 2.93 -14.54
N PHE A 244 2.64 3.69 -15.50
CA PHE A 244 1.19 3.80 -15.72
C PHE A 244 0.52 2.42 -15.93
N THR A 245 1.15 1.52 -16.69
CA THR A 245 0.64 0.16 -16.91
C THR A 245 0.44 -0.61 -15.61
N MET A 246 1.35 -0.45 -14.65
CA MET A 246 1.26 -1.08 -13.33
C MET A 246 0.04 -0.57 -12.55
N TRP A 247 -0.26 0.74 -12.63
CA TRP A 247 -1.45 1.32 -12.01
C TRP A 247 -2.75 0.85 -12.62
N THR A 248 -2.82 0.70 -13.94
CA THR A 248 -4.02 0.20 -14.60
C THR A 248 -4.34 -1.23 -14.14
N GLN A 249 -3.31 -2.07 -13.97
CA GLN A 249 -3.48 -3.42 -13.43
C GLN A 249 -3.99 -3.41 -11.97
N ILE A 250 -3.44 -2.51 -11.14
CA ILE A 250 -3.91 -2.29 -9.78
C ILE A 250 -5.38 -1.84 -9.79
N GLY A 251 -5.72 -0.83 -10.59
CA GLY A 251 -7.09 -0.30 -10.69
C GLY A 251 -8.11 -1.35 -11.11
N ILE A 252 -7.81 -2.17 -12.11
CA ILE A 252 -8.70 -3.25 -12.56
C ILE A 252 -8.89 -4.30 -11.44
N SER A 253 -7.80 -4.70 -10.80
CA SER A 253 -7.88 -5.68 -9.71
C SER A 253 -8.58 -5.14 -8.46
N VAL A 254 -8.64 -3.81 -8.26
CA VAL A 254 -9.37 -3.22 -7.11
C VAL A 254 -10.87 -3.42 -7.32
N LEU A 255 -11.33 -3.27 -8.56
CA LEU A 255 -12.75 -3.35 -8.88
C LEU A 255 -13.27 -4.79 -8.82
N LEU A 256 -12.41 -5.77 -9.13
CA LEU A 256 -12.80 -7.17 -9.24
C LEU A 256 -13.45 -7.74 -7.97
N PRO A 257 -12.88 -7.60 -6.75
CA PRO A 257 -13.53 -8.08 -5.53
C PRO A 257 -14.92 -7.47 -5.30
N GLN A 258 -15.09 -6.16 -5.54
CA GLN A 258 -16.39 -5.50 -5.34
C GLN A 258 -17.44 -5.97 -6.35
N ILE A 259 -17.06 -6.12 -7.62
CA ILE A 259 -17.94 -6.64 -8.66
C ILE A 259 -18.37 -8.07 -8.31
N LEU A 260 -17.42 -8.91 -7.86
CA LEU A 260 -17.72 -10.28 -7.43
C LEU A 260 -18.66 -10.30 -6.23
N GLN A 261 -18.41 -9.47 -5.22
CA GLN A 261 -19.25 -9.38 -4.03
C GLN A 261 -20.70 -8.99 -4.37
N LEU A 262 -20.89 -7.97 -5.21
CA LEU A 262 -22.21 -7.54 -5.68
C LEU A 262 -22.91 -8.64 -6.48
N THR A 263 -22.17 -9.35 -7.33
CA THR A 263 -22.72 -10.46 -8.14
C THR A 263 -23.16 -11.62 -7.27
N LEU A 264 -22.34 -12.00 -6.27
CA LEU A 264 -22.68 -13.07 -5.32
C LEU A 264 -23.90 -12.69 -4.48
N GLN A 265 -23.95 -11.44 -3.99
CA GLN A 265 -25.08 -10.94 -3.23
C GLN A 265 -26.38 -10.88 -4.04
N ALA A 266 -26.31 -10.68 -5.35
CA ALA A 266 -27.48 -10.70 -6.23
C ALA A 266 -27.96 -12.13 -6.55
N THR A 267 -27.13 -13.15 -6.32
CA THR A 267 -27.41 -14.55 -6.69
C THR A 267 -27.93 -15.39 -5.51
N ILE A 268 -27.61 -14.99 -4.29
CA ILE A 268 -28.00 -15.63 -3.03
C ILE A 268 -29.26 -14.94 -2.49
#